data_AF-A0A6P1FDD9-F1
#
_entry.id   AF-A0A6P1FDD9-F1
#
_cell.length_a   1.000
_cell.length_b   1.000
_cell.length_c   1.000
_cell.angle_alpha   90.00
_cell.angle_beta   90.00
_cell.angle_gamma   90.00
#
_symmetry.space_group_name_H-M   'P 1'
#
loop_
_entity.id
_entity.type
_entity.pdbx_description
1 polymer ?
#
loop_
_entity_poly.entity_id
_entity_poly.type
_entity_poly.pdbx_seq_one_letter_code
_entity_poly.pdbx_strand_id
1 'polypeptide(L)'
;MIEWSPLQMLRSSGPDEWVMVDAMRTGRIGLVRRIETGPYREAWFRAVTWSADPSRRELVGYSPSMEAIAEALWKRQPPTAQEKPFPGYPPSTEASPR
;
A
#
# COMPACT_ATOMS: atom_id res chain seq x y z
N MET A 1 -11.54 17.92 16.42
CA MET A 1 -10.14 17.50 16.27
C MET A 1 -10.19 16.23 15.45
N ILE A 2 -9.70 16.25 14.20
CA ILE A 2 -9.68 15.01 13.39
C ILE A 2 -8.52 14.19 13.95
N GLU A 3 -8.84 13.09 14.62
CA GLU A 3 -7.82 12.14 15.08
C GLU A 3 -7.18 11.50 13.84
N TRP A 4 -5.84 11.51 13.80
CA TRP A 4 -5.11 10.93 12.71
C TRP A 4 -5.27 9.40 12.74
N SER A 5 -5.55 8.78 11.58
CA SER A 5 -5.65 7.32 11.44
C SER A 5 -4.87 6.83 10.22
N PRO A 6 -4.07 5.75 10.35
CA PRO A 6 -3.29 5.19 9.24
C PRO A 6 -4.18 4.66 8.11
N LEU A 7 -5.43 4.27 8.41
CA LEU A 7 -6.39 3.82 7.40
C LEU A 7 -6.79 4.94 6.45
N GLN A 8 -6.83 6.19 6.92
CA GLN A 8 -7.12 7.35 6.05
C GLN A 8 -6.02 7.59 5.02
N MET A 9 -4.82 7.05 5.23
CA MET A 9 -3.68 7.14 4.32
C MET A 9 -3.67 6.01 3.28
N LEU A 10 -4.54 5.00 3.42
CA LEU A 10 -4.69 3.94 2.43
C LEU A 10 -5.61 4.40 1.29
N ARG A 11 -5.21 4.10 0.07
CA ARG A 11 -5.99 4.29 -1.15
C ARG A 11 -6.14 2.94 -1.83
N SER A 12 -7.39 2.52 -2.06
CA SER A 12 -7.64 1.27 -2.80
C SER A 12 -7.03 1.39 -4.20
N SER A 13 -6.24 0.39 -4.57
CA SER A 13 -5.62 0.26 -5.89
C SER A 13 -6.13 -0.99 -6.63
N GLY A 14 -6.97 -1.79 -5.99
CA GLY A 14 -7.56 -3.01 -6.50
C GLY A 14 -8.45 -3.70 -5.45
N PRO A 15 -9.07 -4.84 -5.80
CA PRO A 15 -10.05 -5.52 -4.94
C PRO A 15 -9.49 -5.96 -3.58
N ASP A 16 -8.19 -6.25 -3.50
CA ASP A 16 -7.51 -6.70 -2.27
C ASP A 16 -6.17 -5.98 -2.06
N GLU A 17 -6.01 -4.79 -2.66
CA GLU A 17 -4.76 -4.04 -2.62
C GLU A 17 -4.99 -2.57 -2.30
N TRP A 18 -4.16 -2.05 -1.41
CA TRP A 18 -4.15 -0.67 -0.97
C TRP A 18 -2.75 -0.10 -1.06
N VAL A 19 -2.64 1.13 -1.54
CA VAL A 19 -1.41 1.92 -1.53
C VAL A 19 -1.50 2.88 -0.37
N MET A 20 -0.50 2.85 0.52
CA MET A 20 -0.35 3.87 1.55
C MET A 20 0.35 5.09 0.96
N VAL A 21 -0.28 6.25 1.10
CA VAL A 21 0.22 7.55 0.62
C VAL A 21 0.38 8.52 1.78
N ASP A 22 1.44 9.31 1.75
CA ASP A 22 1.60 10.45 2.63
C ASP A 22 0.85 11.65 2.03
N ALA A 23 -0.25 12.07 2.66
CA ALA A 23 -1.06 13.19 2.16
C ALA A 23 -0.31 14.54 2.18
N MET A 24 0.69 14.69 3.05
CA MET A 24 1.46 15.93 3.19
C MET A 24 2.63 16.00 2.19
N ARG A 25 3.20 14.86 1.83
CA ARG A 25 4.43 14.75 1.01
C ARG A 25 4.18 14.16 -0.37
N THR A 26 2.94 13.81 -0.69
CA THR A 26 2.51 13.26 -2.00
C THR A 26 3.30 12.00 -2.42
N GLY A 27 3.92 11.33 -1.46
CA GLY A 27 4.78 10.17 -1.66
C GLY A 27 4.07 8.87 -1.32
N ARG A 28 4.42 7.80 -2.02
CA ARG A 28 3.98 6.45 -1.65
C ARG A 28 4.90 5.87 -0.62
N ILE A 29 4.30 5.31 0.42
CA ILE A 29 5.00 4.70 1.54
C ILE A 29 5.12 3.19 1.31
N GLY A 30 4.02 2.56 0.87
CA GLY A 30 4.00 1.13 0.64
C GLY A 30 2.69 0.58 0.11
N LEU A 31 2.67 -0.73 -0.01
CA LEU A 31 1.52 -1.50 -0.45
C LEU A 31 1.08 -2.41 0.68
N VAL A 32 -0.22 -2.46 0.90
CA VAL A 32 -0.89 -3.44 1.76
C VAL A 32 -1.74 -4.30 0.85
N ARG A 33 -1.59 -5.62 0.95
CA ARG A 33 -2.38 -6.58 0.17
C ARG A 33 -3.06 -7.57 1.11
N ARG A 34 -4.34 -7.82 0.89
CA ARG A 34 -5.05 -8.92 1.55
C ARG A 34 -4.67 -10.22 0.87
N ILE A 35 -4.35 -11.20 1.69
CA ILE A 35 -4.04 -12.57 1.30
C ILE A 35 -4.92 -13.52 2.11
N GLU A 36 -5.25 -14.65 1.52
CA GLU A 36 -5.90 -15.75 2.22
C GLU A 36 -4.82 -16.80 2.51
N THR A 37 -4.70 -17.23 3.76
CA THR A 37 -3.70 -18.23 4.16
C THR A 37 -4.31 -19.24 5.13
N GLY A 38 -3.67 -20.42 5.21
CA GLY A 38 -4.07 -21.51 6.09
C GLY A 38 -5.24 -22.36 5.57
N PRO A 39 -5.54 -23.47 6.26
CA PRO A 39 -6.58 -24.42 5.86
C PRO A 39 -8.00 -23.83 5.95
N TYR A 40 -8.19 -22.74 6.70
CA TYR A 40 -9.48 -22.08 6.90
C TYR A 40 -9.66 -20.78 6.09
N ARG A 41 -8.72 -20.48 5.17
CA ARG A 41 -8.73 -19.24 4.35
C ARG A 41 -8.87 -17.98 5.19
N GLU A 42 -8.07 -17.88 6.24
CA GLU A 42 -8.09 -16.70 7.10
C GLU A 42 -7.53 -15.50 6.33
N ALA A 43 -8.20 -14.36 6.46
CA ALA A 43 -7.77 -13.11 5.84
C ALA A 43 -6.60 -12.52 6.63
N TRP A 44 -5.48 -12.36 5.95
CA TRP A 44 -4.28 -11.69 6.47
C TRP A 44 -3.91 -10.54 5.55
N PHE A 45 -3.19 -9.57 6.09
CA PHE A 45 -2.69 -8.43 5.36
C PHE A 45 -1.17 -8.45 5.35
N ARG A 46 -0.60 -8.38 4.15
CA ARG A 46 0.83 -8.29 3.90
C ARG A 46 1.18 -6.86 3.53
N ALA A 47 2.15 -6.26 4.22
CA ALA A 47 2.67 -4.95 3.84
C ALA A 47 4.09 -5.01 3.31
N VAL A 48 4.35 -4.25 2.27
CA VAL A 48 5.69 -4.01 1.72
C VAL A 48 5.94 -2.52 1.50
N THR A 49 7.19 -2.10 1.56
CA THR A 49 7.57 -0.73 1.20
C THR A 49 7.30 -0.47 -0.29
N TRP A 50 7.09 0.79 -0.65
CA TRP A 50 6.88 1.18 -2.03
C TRP A 50 8.22 1.37 -2.73
N SER A 51 8.34 0.79 -3.92
CA SER A 51 9.41 1.07 -4.87
C SER A 51 8.85 0.88 -6.29
N ALA A 52 9.33 1.72 -7.21
CA ALA A 52 9.08 1.57 -8.64
C ALA A 52 9.67 0.25 -9.18
N ASP A 53 10.82 -0.16 -8.63
CA ASP A 53 11.41 -1.47 -8.85
C ASP A 53 10.86 -2.47 -7.81
N PRO A 54 10.07 -3.48 -8.21
CA PRO A 54 9.51 -4.47 -7.30
C PRO A 54 10.55 -5.24 -6.50
N SER A 55 11.76 -5.42 -7.04
CA SER A 55 12.83 -6.17 -6.36
C SER A 55 13.41 -5.44 -5.15
N ARG A 56 13.24 -4.11 -5.09
CA ARG A 56 13.65 -3.26 -3.97
C ARG A 56 12.57 -3.08 -2.91
N ARG A 57 11.39 -3.68 -3.09
CA ARG A 57 10.33 -3.63 -2.09
C ARG A 57 10.69 -4.55 -0.94
N GLU A 58 10.74 -3.99 0.25
CA GLU A 58 11.05 -4.74 1.46
C GLU A 58 9.75 -5.16 2.15
N LEU A 59 9.73 -6.39 2.67
CA LEU A 59 8.63 -6.86 3.50
C LEU A 59 8.65 -6.14 4.83
N VAL A 60 7.53 -5.50 5.18
CA VAL A 60 7.32 -4.92 6.51
C VAL A 60 6.78 -5.98 7.47
N GLY A 61 5.82 -6.78 7.01
CA GLY A 61 5.28 -7.88 7.80
C GLY A 61 3.92 -8.39 7.34
N TYR A 62 3.30 -9.18 8.22
CA TYR A 62 1.97 -9.76 8.07
C TYR A 62 1.16 -9.49 9.34
N SER A 63 -0.13 -9.23 9.20
CA SER A 63 -1.05 -9.07 10.33
C SER A 63 -2.47 -9.46 9.94
N PRO A 64 -3.28 -10.04 10.85
CA PRO A 64 -4.71 -10.22 10.62
C PRO A 64 -5.50 -8.90 10.66
N SER A 65 -4.90 -7.81 11.16
CA SER A 65 -5.52 -6.48 11.24
C SER A 65 -4.93 -5.51 10.21
N MET A 66 -5.80 -4.94 9.37
CA MET A 66 -5.42 -3.91 8.39
C MET A 66 -4.84 -2.67 9.07
N GLU A 67 -5.41 -2.25 10.20
CA GLU A 67 -4.94 -1.06 10.93
C GLU A 67 -3.54 -1.27 11.48
N ALA A 68 -3.28 -2.42 12.13
CA ALA A 68 -1.97 -2.72 12.69
C ALA A 68 -0.89 -2.80 11.61
N ILE A 69 -1.19 -3.40 10.45
CA ILE A 69 -0.19 -3.47 9.37
C ILE A 69 0.02 -2.11 8.70
N ALA A 70 -1.02 -1.28 8.59
CA ALA A 70 -0.91 0.07 8.07
C ALA A 70 -0.05 0.93 9.01
N GLU A 71 -0.25 0.83 10.32
CA GLU A 71 0.58 1.53 11.31
C GLU A 71 2.06 1.10 11.23
N ALA A 72 2.32 -0.21 11.15
CA ALA A 72 3.67 -0.74 10.99
C ALA A 72 4.33 -0.23 9.70
N LEU A 73 3.57 -0.17 8.61
CA LEU A 73 4.05 0.37 7.33
C LEU A 73 4.36 1.87 7.42
N TRP A 74 3.52 2.65 8.09
CA TRP A 74 3.76 4.06 8.34
C TRP A 74 5.03 4.31 9.16
N LYS A 75 5.24 3.53 10.23
CA LYS A 75 6.45 3.62 11.07
C LYS A 75 7.73 3.26 10.31
N ARG A 76 7.63 2.40 9.29
CA ARG A 76 8.75 1.91 8.48
C ARG A 76 9.06 2.80 7.27
N GLN A 77 8.37 3.93 7.10
CA GLN A 77 8.57 4.92 6.02
C GLN A 77 10.05 5.01 5.61
N PRO A 78 10.42 4.58 4.38
CA PRO A 78 11.79 4.73 3.94
C PRO A 78 12.12 6.23 3.81
N PRO A 79 13.32 6.68 4.22
CA PRO A 79 13.74 8.08 4.10
C PRO A 79 13.70 8.58 2.63
N THR A 80 13.79 7.64 1.68
CA THR A 80 13.80 7.84 0.22
C THR A 80 12.43 7.93 -0.45
N ALA A 81 11.31 7.95 0.29
CA ALA A 81 9.99 8.27 -0.28
C ALA A 81 9.94 9.67 -0.97
N GLN A 82 11.01 10.45 -0.86
CA GLN A 82 11.25 11.75 -1.49
C GLN A 82 11.70 11.71 -2.95
N GLU A 83 12.24 10.61 -3.49
CA GLU A 83 13.11 10.75 -4.68
C GLU A 83 12.43 10.84 -6.05
N LYS A 84 11.15 10.52 -6.23
CA LYS A 84 10.47 10.77 -7.53
C LYS A 84 9.00 11.18 -7.39
N PRO A 85 8.59 12.33 -7.97
CA PRO A 85 7.17 12.64 -8.12
C PRO A 85 6.51 11.55 -8.97
N PHE A 86 5.31 11.12 -8.55
CA PHE A 86 4.57 10.09 -9.24
C PHE A 86 4.05 10.60 -10.59
N PRO A 87 4.42 9.99 -11.75
CA PRO A 87 3.66 10.17 -12.97
C PRO A 87 2.34 9.42 -12.76
N GLY A 88 1.20 10.10 -12.80
CA GLY A 88 -0.15 9.57 -12.55
C GLY A 88 -0.40 8.14 -13.07
N TYR A 89 -1.41 7.45 -12.53
CA TYR A 89 -1.81 6.15 -13.08
C TYR A 89 -2.04 6.30 -14.58
N PRO A 90 -1.44 5.45 -15.45
CA PRO A 90 -1.86 5.44 -16.84
C PRO A 90 -3.37 5.16 -16.85
N PRO A 91 -4.18 5.92 -17.60
CA PRO A 91 -5.59 5.59 -17.74
C PRO A 91 -5.68 4.15 -18.25
N SER A 92 -6.51 3.34 -17.60
CA SER A 92 -6.87 2.00 -18.08
C SER A 92 -7.21 2.13 -19.56
N THR A 93 -6.36 1.60 -20.44
CA THR A 93 -6.70 1.50 -21.86
C THR A 93 -7.82 0.47 -21.93
N GLU A 94 -9.06 0.96 -21.99
CA GLU A 94 -10.18 0.15 -22.43
C GLU A 94 -9.80 -0.46 -23.79
N ALA A 95 -9.68 -1.79 -23.79
CA ALA A 95 -9.48 -2.56 -24.99
C ALA A 95 -10.67 -2.32 -25.93
N SER A 96 -10.42 -1.73 -27.09
CA SER A 96 -11.38 -1.71 -28.20
C SER A 96 -11.68 -3.14 -28.67
N PRO A 97 -12.94 -3.52 -28.84
CA PRO A 97 -13.35 -4.41 -29.91
C PRO A 97 -13.76 -3.58 -31.14
N ARG A 98 -13.49 -4.19 -32.30
CA ARG A 98 -13.58 -3.67 -33.67
C ARG A 98 -14.96 -3.20 -34.12
#